data_AF-A0A9X2M8E5-F1
#
_entry.id   AF-A0A9X2M8E5-F1
#
_cell.length_a   1.000
_cell.length_b   1.000
_cell.length_c   1.000
_cell.angle_alpha   90.00
_cell.angle_beta   90.00
_cell.angle_gamma   90.00
#
_symmetry.space_group_name_H-M   'P 1'
#
loop_
_entity.id
_entity.type
_entity.pdbx_description
1 polymer ?
#
loop_
_entity_poly.entity_id
_entity_poly.type
_entity_poly.pdbx_seq_one_letter_code
_entity_poly.pdbx_strand_id
1 'polypeptide(L)'
;RRHQKLVEEAPAPFLTQEQTAQLYAASKAILKEAGYVGAGTVEFLVGNDGTISFLEVNTRLQVEHPVTEEVTGIDLVREMFRIADGEAIGYDDPQVRGHSFEFRINGEDPGRNFLPAPGTVTSFI
;
A
#
# COMPACT_ATOMS: atom_id res chain seq x y z
N ARG A 1 6.96 3.80 -13.15
CA ARG A 1 7.43 3.86 -14.56
C ARG A 1 6.31 3.37 -15.49
N ARG A 2 5.86 4.15 -16.49
CA ARG A 2 4.67 3.80 -17.33
C ARG A 2 3.47 3.32 -16.48
N HIS A 3 3.14 4.06 -15.43
CA HIS A 3 2.10 3.73 -14.43
C HIS A 3 2.32 2.44 -13.60
N GLN A 4 3.43 1.72 -13.79
CA GLN A 4 3.84 0.63 -12.91
C GLN A 4 4.53 1.19 -11.66
N LYS A 5 4.07 0.79 -10.47
CA LYS A 5 4.78 1.05 -9.21
C LYS A 5 6.08 0.22 -9.17
N LEU A 6 7.15 0.82 -8.67
CA LEU A 6 8.51 0.25 -8.68
C LEU A 6 9.20 0.37 -7.33
N VAL A 7 8.94 1.50 -6.66
CA VAL A 7 9.39 1.81 -5.32
C VAL A 7 8.18 2.33 -4.59
N GLU A 8 7.99 1.81 -3.38
CA GLU A 8 6.91 2.14 -2.48
C GLU A 8 7.51 2.36 -1.11
N GLU A 9 6.94 3.30 -0.36
CA GLU A 9 7.44 3.63 0.98
C GLU A 9 6.30 3.94 1.94
N ALA A 10 6.53 3.65 3.21
CA ALA A 10 5.61 3.97 4.29
C ALA A 10 6.38 4.46 5.52
N PRO A 11 5.89 5.48 6.24
CA PRO A 11 4.78 6.35 5.86
C PRO A 11 5.11 7.24 4.65
N ALA A 12 4.08 7.79 3.98
CA ALA A 12 4.28 8.71 2.87
C ALA A 12 5.05 9.96 3.35
N PRO A 13 6.22 10.28 2.77
CA PRO A 13 6.96 11.45 3.17
C PRO A 13 6.29 12.72 2.66
N PHE A 14 6.64 13.85 3.27
CA PHE A 14 6.26 15.19 2.81
C PHE A 14 4.76 15.54 2.86
N LEU A 15 3.94 14.72 3.52
CA LEU A 15 2.56 15.11 3.87
C LEU A 15 2.55 15.91 5.16
N THR A 16 1.70 16.93 5.23
CA THR A 16 1.42 17.60 6.52
C THR A 16 0.59 16.69 7.42
N GLN A 17 0.54 17.04 8.70
CA GLN A 17 -0.29 16.31 9.67
C GLN A 17 -1.78 16.40 9.31
N GLU A 18 -2.23 17.56 8.81
CA GLU A 18 -3.61 17.79 8.37
C GLU A 18 -3.95 16.94 7.13
N GLN A 19 -3.04 16.88 6.14
CA GLN A 19 -3.23 16.04 4.95
C GLN A 19 -3.32 14.56 5.35
N THR A 20 -2.43 14.11 6.24
CA THR A 20 -2.45 12.73 6.76
C THR A 20 -3.78 12.43 7.46
N ALA A 21 -4.24 13.32 8.36
CA ALA A 21 -5.50 13.15 9.05
C ALA A 21 -6.70 13.11 8.09
N GLN A 22 -6.70 13.97 7.06
CA GLN A 22 -7.74 14.00 6.04
C GLN A 22 -7.77 12.70 5.22
N LEU A 23 -6.63 12.17 4.80
CA LEU A 23 -6.54 10.91 4.05
C LEU A 23 -7.07 9.73 4.88
N TYR A 24 -6.70 9.64 6.15
CA TYR A 24 -7.16 8.58 7.05
C TYR A 24 -8.68 8.67 7.29
N ALA A 25 -9.18 9.88 7.59
CA ALA A 25 -10.61 10.10 7.81
C ALA A 25 -11.45 9.76 6.56
N ALA A 26 -11.01 10.22 5.37
CA ALA A 26 -11.67 9.94 4.11
C ALA A 26 -11.66 8.44 3.78
N SER A 27 -10.52 7.76 3.96
CA SER A 27 -10.38 6.32 3.69
C SER A 27 -11.36 5.50 4.55
N LYS A 28 -11.42 5.78 5.86
CA LYS A 28 -12.36 5.12 6.77
C LYS A 28 -13.82 5.38 6.41
N ALA A 29 -14.16 6.62 6.05
CA ALA A 29 -15.51 6.98 5.66
C ALA A 29 -15.96 6.23 4.39
N ILE A 30 -15.11 6.18 3.37
CA ILE A 30 -15.37 5.47 2.11
C ILE A 30 -15.63 3.98 2.38
N LEU A 31 -14.73 3.33 3.11
CA LEU A 31 -14.84 1.89 3.39
C LEU A 31 -16.05 1.56 4.28
N LYS A 32 -16.36 2.42 5.25
CA LYS A 32 -17.53 2.25 6.13
C LYS A 32 -18.84 2.38 5.35
N GLU A 33 -18.95 3.41 4.50
CA GLU A 33 -20.15 3.62 3.67
C GLU A 33 -20.36 2.46 2.68
N ALA A 34 -19.27 1.92 2.14
CA ALA A 34 -19.33 0.77 1.25
C ALA A 34 -19.63 -0.56 1.96
N GLY A 35 -19.67 -0.59 3.30
CA GLY A 35 -19.78 -1.84 4.07
C GLY A 35 -18.63 -2.81 3.79
N TYR A 36 -17.43 -2.28 3.56
CA TYR A 36 -16.29 -3.06 3.08
C TYR A 36 -15.79 -4.07 4.13
N VAL A 37 -15.47 -5.29 3.68
CA VAL A 37 -14.97 -6.39 4.51
C VAL A 37 -13.67 -6.92 3.92
N GLY A 38 -12.65 -7.10 4.76
CA GLY A 38 -11.31 -7.54 4.38
C GLY A 38 -10.32 -6.38 4.25
N ALA A 39 -9.17 -6.63 3.60
CA ALA A 39 -8.16 -5.61 3.33
C ALA A 39 -8.43 -4.89 2.00
N GLY A 40 -8.23 -3.58 1.96
CA GLY A 40 -8.39 -2.77 0.76
C GLY A 40 -7.55 -1.50 0.85
N THR A 41 -7.26 -0.90 -0.29
CA THR A 41 -6.45 0.32 -0.39
C THR A 41 -7.25 1.41 -1.06
N VAL A 42 -7.35 2.57 -0.42
CA VAL A 42 -7.95 3.78 -0.99
C VAL A 42 -6.82 4.63 -1.55
N GLU A 43 -6.85 4.91 -2.85
CA GLU A 43 -5.81 5.67 -3.53
C GLU A 43 -6.22 7.13 -3.72
N PHE A 44 -5.27 8.03 -3.48
CA PHE A 44 -5.42 9.47 -3.64
C PHE A 44 -4.27 10.05 -4.46
N LEU A 45 -4.54 11.16 -5.14
CA LEU A 45 -3.54 12.02 -5.74
C LEU A 45 -3.41 13.29 -4.91
N VAL A 46 -2.18 13.67 -4.57
CA VAL A 46 -1.88 14.94 -3.90
C VAL A 46 -1.16 15.84 -4.91
N GLY A 47 -1.81 16.95 -5.27
CA GLY A 47 -1.25 17.96 -6.16
C GLY A 47 -0.15 18.78 -5.50
N ASN A 48 0.68 19.46 -6.29
CA ASN A 48 1.75 20.33 -5.79
C ASN A 48 1.22 21.53 -4.98
N ASP A 49 -0.04 21.91 -5.21
CA ASP A 49 -0.78 22.93 -4.45
C ASP A 49 -1.38 22.39 -3.14
N GLY A 50 -1.17 21.09 -2.84
CA GLY A 50 -1.71 20.40 -1.69
C GLY A 50 -3.12 19.83 -1.90
N THR A 51 -3.72 19.99 -3.08
CA THR A 51 -5.06 19.48 -3.37
C THR A 51 -5.09 17.95 -3.33
N ILE A 52 -5.94 17.37 -2.49
CA ILE A 52 -6.15 15.93 -2.37
C ILE A 52 -7.36 15.52 -3.21
N SER A 53 -7.15 14.60 -4.15
CA SER A 53 -8.20 14.02 -5.00
C SER A 53 -8.30 12.52 -4.81
N PHE A 54 -9.51 12.00 -4.60
CA PHE A 54 -9.77 10.56 -4.62
C PHE A 54 -9.54 10.00 -6.03
N LEU A 55 -8.88 8.84 -6.13
CA LEU A 55 -8.65 8.16 -7.39
C LEU A 55 -9.53 6.91 -7.51
N GLU A 56 -9.31 5.93 -6.64
CA GLU A 56 -10.04 4.66 -6.65
C GLU A 56 -9.93 3.92 -5.31
N VAL A 57 -10.69 2.82 -5.20
CA VAL A 57 -10.51 1.82 -4.14
C VAL A 57 -10.09 0.50 -4.80
N ASN A 58 -8.98 -0.05 -4.35
CA ASN A 58 -8.55 -1.38 -4.71
C ASN A 58 -9.07 -2.37 -3.68
N THR A 59 -10.02 -3.21 -4.08
CA THR A 59 -10.75 -4.15 -3.22
C THR A 59 -10.01 -5.48 -3.02
N ARG A 60 -8.70 -5.39 -2.80
CA ARG A 60 -7.78 -6.52 -2.64
C ARG A 60 -6.54 -6.08 -1.88
N LEU A 61 -5.78 -7.05 -1.38
CA LEU A 61 -4.43 -6.80 -0.89
C LEU A 61 -3.55 -6.22 -2.03
N GLN A 62 -2.81 -5.16 -1.72
CA GLN A 62 -1.83 -4.58 -2.63
C GLN A 62 -0.50 -5.32 -2.55
N VAL A 63 0.27 -5.25 -3.63
CA VAL A 63 1.59 -5.89 -3.66
C VAL A 63 2.50 -5.24 -2.62
N GLU A 64 2.42 -3.91 -2.48
CA GLU A 64 3.19 -3.09 -1.54
C GLU A 64 2.71 -3.13 -0.08
N HIS A 65 1.84 -4.06 0.31
CA HIS A 65 1.44 -4.19 1.70
C HIS A 65 2.61 -4.42 2.70
N PRO A 66 3.76 -5.04 2.34
CA PRO A 66 4.87 -5.23 3.28
C PRO A 66 5.42 -3.94 3.88
N VAL A 67 5.41 -2.81 3.16
CA VAL A 67 5.86 -1.54 3.77
C VAL A 67 4.95 -1.10 4.91
N THR A 68 3.65 -1.42 4.82
CA THR A 68 2.68 -1.14 5.90
C THR A 68 2.86 -2.12 7.06
N GLU A 69 3.06 -3.40 6.78
CA GLU A 69 3.30 -4.40 7.83
C GLU A 69 4.56 -4.09 8.64
N GLU A 70 5.65 -3.71 7.97
CA GLU A 70 6.92 -3.38 8.63
C GLU A 70 6.80 -2.20 9.59
N VAL A 71 6.06 -1.15 9.21
CA VAL A 71 5.92 0.04 10.06
C VAL A 71 4.78 -0.04 11.06
N THR A 72 3.84 -0.97 10.92
CA THR A 72 2.72 -1.14 11.88
C THR A 72 2.88 -2.35 12.79
N GLY A 73 3.65 -3.35 12.37
CA GLY A 73 3.75 -4.65 13.03
C GLY A 73 2.51 -5.53 12.88
N ILE A 74 1.59 -5.20 11.96
CA ILE A 74 0.37 -5.97 11.69
C ILE A 74 0.59 -6.81 10.42
N ASP A 75 0.32 -8.11 10.52
CA ASP A 75 0.26 -9.03 9.39
C ASP A 75 -1.14 -8.96 8.76
N LEU A 76 -1.24 -8.31 7.61
CA LEU A 76 -2.50 -8.04 6.92
C LEU A 76 -3.10 -9.32 6.32
N VAL A 77 -2.28 -10.26 5.89
CA VAL A 77 -2.78 -11.56 5.38
C VAL A 77 -3.43 -12.35 6.51
N ARG A 78 -2.81 -12.37 7.69
CA ARG A 78 -3.38 -12.99 8.88
C ARG A 78 -4.68 -12.32 9.32
N GLU A 79 -4.72 -10.98 9.35
CA GLU A 79 -5.94 -10.25 9.68
C GLU A 79 -7.06 -10.50 8.66
N MET A 80 -6.74 -10.63 7.37
CA MET A 80 -7.73 -11.02 6.36
C MET A 80 -8.38 -12.37 6.67
N PHE A 81 -7.61 -13.37 7.11
CA PHE A 81 -8.17 -14.66 7.52
C PHE A 81 -9.06 -14.52 8.77
N ARG A 82 -8.61 -13.80 9.79
CA ARG A 82 -9.40 -13.56 11.02
C ARG A 82 -10.73 -12.87 10.72
N ILE A 83 -10.70 -11.84 9.88
CA ILE A 83 -11.92 -11.11 9.45
C ILE A 83 -12.83 -12.03 8.62
N ALA A 84 -12.27 -12.88 7.75
CA ALA A 84 -13.04 -13.85 6.98
C ALA A 84 -13.73 -14.90 7.86
N ASP A 85 -13.12 -15.26 9.00
CA ASP A 85 -13.69 -16.11 10.05
C ASP A 85 -14.72 -15.38 10.95
N GLY A 86 -15.00 -14.11 10.67
CA GLY A 86 -15.98 -13.30 11.41
C GLY A 86 -15.46 -12.70 12.70
N GLU A 87 -14.15 -12.72 12.94
CA GLU A 87 -13.55 -12.03 14.08
C GLU A 87 -13.60 -10.50 13.91
N ALA A 88 -13.69 -9.79 15.04
CA ALA A 88 -13.62 -8.35 15.07
C ALA A 88 -12.15 -7.86 15.11
N ILE A 89 -11.92 -6.67 14.56
CA ILE A 89 -10.68 -5.92 14.79
C ILE A 89 -10.67 -5.49 16.26
N GLY A 90 -9.68 -5.97 17.02
CA GLY A 90 -9.60 -5.81 18.48
C GLY A 90 -8.72 -4.65 18.94
N TYR A 91 -8.34 -3.74 18.04
CA TYR A 91 -7.41 -2.65 18.28
C TYR A 91 -7.82 -1.40 17.50
N ASP A 92 -7.37 -0.24 17.99
CA ASP A 92 -7.51 1.05 17.30
C ASP A 92 -6.45 1.23 16.21
N ASP A 93 -6.37 2.41 15.60
CA ASP A 93 -5.35 2.70 14.59
C ASP A 93 -3.93 2.37 15.08
N PRO A 94 -3.16 1.54 14.33
CA PRO A 94 -1.82 1.18 14.74
C PRO A 94 -0.90 2.40 14.76
N GLN A 95 0.00 2.42 15.73
CA GLN A 95 1.06 3.42 15.78
C GLN A 95 2.15 3.06 14.77
N VAL A 96 2.46 4.00 13.88
CA VAL A 96 3.51 3.84 12.86
C VAL A 96 4.88 4.00 13.52
N ARG A 97 5.80 3.06 13.25
CA ARG A 97 7.20 3.09 13.70
C ARG A 97 8.16 3.06 12.52
N GLY A 98 9.20 3.89 12.59
CA GLY A 98 10.26 3.92 11.58
C GLY A 98 9.76 4.32 10.18
N HIS A 99 10.47 3.84 9.16
CA HIS A 99 10.16 4.04 7.75
C HIS A 99 10.58 2.79 6.99
N SER A 100 9.79 2.36 6.03
CA SER A 100 10.04 1.17 5.21
C SER A 100 10.02 1.53 3.72
N PHE A 101 10.88 0.87 2.96
CA PHE A 101 10.94 0.96 1.50
C PHE A 101 10.82 -0.44 0.91
N GLU A 102 10.02 -0.58 -0.13
CA GLU A 102 9.95 -1.76 -0.96
C GLU A 102 10.50 -1.45 -2.35
N PHE A 103 11.30 -2.37 -2.89
CA PHE A 103 11.83 -2.32 -4.24
C PHE A 103 11.41 -3.56 -4.99
N ARG A 104 10.84 -3.39 -6.19
CA ARG A 104 10.48 -4.51 -7.06
C ARG A 104 11.64 -4.90 -7.98
N ILE A 105 12.20 -6.08 -7.76
CA ILE A 105 13.17 -6.68 -8.68
C ILE A 105 12.41 -7.40 -9.80
N ASN A 106 12.44 -6.82 -11.00
CA ASN A 106 11.76 -7.38 -12.17
C ASN A 106 12.77 -8.06 -13.11
N GLY A 107 12.33 -9.11 -13.80
CA GLY A 107 13.05 -9.72 -14.92
C GLY A 107 13.00 -8.85 -16.18
N GLU A 108 13.53 -7.63 -16.11
CA GLU A 108 13.54 -6.64 -17.18
C GLU A 108 14.96 -6.13 -17.42
N ASP A 109 15.31 -5.90 -18.69
CA ASP A 109 16.65 -5.42 -19.06
C ASP A 109 16.69 -3.89 -19.22
N PRO A 110 17.30 -3.14 -18.28
CA PRO A 110 17.38 -1.67 -18.38
C PRO A 110 18.20 -1.19 -19.57
N GLY A 111 19.19 -1.97 -20.04
CA GLY A 111 20.00 -1.66 -21.22
C GLY A 111 19.24 -1.84 -22.53
N ARG A 112 18.10 -2.53 -22.50
CA ARG A 112 17.21 -2.76 -23.65
C ARG A 112 15.83 -2.15 -23.43
N ASN A 113 15.78 -0.93 -22.88
CA ASN A 113 14.54 -0.18 -22.67
C ASN A 113 13.52 -0.93 -21.80
N PHE A 114 14.00 -1.68 -20.81
CA PHE A 114 13.20 -2.49 -19.88
C PHE A 114 12.32 -3.55 -20.56
N LEU A 115 12.80 -4.12 -21.68
CA LEU A 115 12.14 -5.29 -22.26
C LEU A 115 12.16 -6.46 -21.27
N PRO A 116 11.09 -7.26 -21.19
CA PRO A 116 11.10 -8.50 -20.42
C PRO A 116 12.26 -9.40 -20.85
N ALA A 117 12.97 -9.94 -19.87
CA ALA A 117 14.14 -10.79 -20.05
C ALA A 117 13.86 -12.20 -19.51
N PRO A 118 13.07 -13.03 -20.23
CA PRO A 118 12.81 -14.41 -19.81
C PRO A 118 14.08 -15.25 -19.90
N GLY A 119 14.26 -16.16 -18.95
CA GLY A 119 15.44 -17.02 -18.90
C GLY A 119 15.45 -17.86 -17.62
N THR A 120 16.38 -18.82 -17.54
CA THR A 120 16.59 -19.57 -16.31
C THR A 120 17.46 -18.76 -15.36
N VAL A 121 17.02 -18.62 -14.10
CA VAL A 121 17.86 -18.05 -13.04
C VAL A 121 18.95 -19.08 -12.71
N THR A 122 20.18 -18.83 -13.14
CA THR A 122 21.30 -19.77 -12.95
C THR A 122 21.99 -19.65 -11.59
N SER A 123 21.76 -18.53 -10.89
CA SER A 123 22.26 -18.27 -9.54
C SER A 123 21.30 -17.33 -8.82
N PHE A 124 20.99 -17.63 -7.55
CA PHE A 124 20.23 -16.79 -6.63
C PHE A 124 20.88 -16.97 -5.26
N ILE A 125 21.58 -15.94 -4.79
CA ILE A 125 22.39 -15.96 -3.56
C ILE A 125 21.72 -15.04 -2.55
#